data_AF-A0A1A3KR96-F1
#
_entry.id   AF-A0A1A3KR96-F1
#
_cell.length_a   1.000
_cell.length_b   1.000
_cell.length_c   1.000
_cell.angle_alpha   90.00
_cell.angle_beta   90.00
_cell.angle_gamma   90.00
#
_symmetry.space_group_name_H-M   'P 1'
#
loop_
_entity.id
_entity.type
_entity.pdbx_description
1 polymer ?
#
loop_
_entity_poly.entity_id
_entity_poly.type
_entity_poly.pdbx_seq_one_letter_code
_entity_poly.pdbx_strand_id
1 'polypeptide(L)'
;MPTSPPAGWYVDPKGSDGRRYWDGARWTTHRRPSGAPTGLAARLRRGWTALPIALRVVLVLAIAVALVAVGFTAFASSPRDDWARLPNRLSCRTESGPVPPPKITVSSVDVKHPRGSVLQLAVRFAEPLPPVPIGTRATRFVGYVLTYSVANNGTPFAELGPEPETNDLAITSTRAASPGENRMRFDRDTNARITAPDTVEMLLDLSRFDIADQPVSPELTLRAVFNTPSTTTVQFAPQVCRA
;
A
#
# COMPACT_ATOMS: atom_id res chain seq x y z
N MET A 1 4.07 79.47 12.69
CA MET A 1 3.55 79.93 11.38
C MET A 1 3.44 78.71 10.48
N PRO A 2 2.36 78.51 9.70
CA PRO A 2 2.29 77.37 8.79
C PRO A 2 3.26 77.58 7.63
N THR A 3 4.27 76.72 7.53
CA THR A 3 5.27 76.71 6.45
C THR A 3 4.62 76.08 5.20
N SER A 4 4.55 76.82 4.10
CA SER A 4 4.03 76.26 2.84
C SER A 4 4.88 75.06 2.38
N PRO A 5 4.27 74.05 1.72
CA PRO A 5 5.00 72.89 1.25
C PRO A 5 6.09 73.29 0.24
N PRO A 6 7.24 72.59 0.21
CA PRO A 6 8.31 72.87 -0.74
C PRO A 6 7.86 72.64 -2.18
N ALA A 7 8.58 73.23 -3.15
CA ALA A 7 8.27 73.08 -4.56
C ALA A 7 8.34 71.60 -4.98
N GLY A 8 7.29 71.09 -5.65
CA GLY A 8 7.16 69.67 -5.93
C GLY A 8 5.87 69.28 -6.63
N TRP A 9 5.75 68.00 -6.97
CA TRP A 9 4.57 67.44 -7.63
C TRP A 9 3.59 66.85 -6.62
N TYR A 10 2.42 67.45 -6.51
CA TYR A 10 1.39 67.06 -5.55
C TYR A 10 0.09 66.69 -6.28
N VAL A 11 -0.83 66.01 -5.59
CA VAL A 11 -2.15 65.63 -6.17
C VAL A 11 -2.92 66.90 -6.54
N ASP A 12 -3.53 66.97 -7.73
CA ASP A 12 -4.24 68.19 -8.15
C ASP A 12 -5.51 68.39 -7.28
N PRO A 13 -5.58 69.45 -6.45
CA PRO A 13 -6.73 69.71 -5.59
C PRO A 13 -8.01 70.05 -6.38
N LYS A 14 -7.90 70.37 -7.68
CA LYS A 14 -9.06 70.57 -8.57
C LYS A 14 -9.65 69.26 -9.10
N GLY A 15 -9.14 68.10 -8.69
CA GLY A 15 -9.78 66.80 -8.92
C GLY A 15 -9.49 66.15 -10.28
N SER A 16 -8.41 66.55 -10.98
CA SER A 16 -7.94 65.76 -12.14
C SER A 16 -7.15 64.54 -11.66
N ASP A 17 -7.26 63.39 -12.34
CA ASP A 17 -6.57 62.11 -12.05
C ASP A 17 -5.02 62.15 -12.23
N GLY A 18 -4.40 63.30 -11.99
CA GLY A 18 -2.98 63.58 -12.16
C GLY A 18 -2.37 64.35 -11.00
N ARG A 19 -1.07 64.59 -11.11
CA ARG A 19 -0.33 65.45 -10.20
C ARG A 19 -0.07 66.81 -10.85
N ARG A 20 -0.16 67.88 -10.07
CA ARG A 20 0.13 69.25 -10.50
C ARG A 20 1.38 69.77 -9.79
N TYR A 21 2.16 70.62 -10.44
CA TYR A 21 3.40 71.13 -9.85
C TYR A 21 3.12 72.40 -9.02
N TRP A 22 3.55 72.37 -7.76
CA TRP A 22 3.58 73.49 -6.82
C TRP A 22 4.98 74.12 -6.85
N ASP A 23 5.09 75.43 -7.03
CA ASP A 23 6.38 76.13 -7.11
C ASP A 23 6.90 76.64 -5.75
N GLY A 24 6.18 76.35 -4.65
CA GLY A 24 6.48 76.86 -3.32
C GLY A 24 5.56 78.00 -2.88
N ALA A 25 4.88 78.68 -3.82
CA ALA A 25 3.96 79.78 -3.53
C ALA A 25 2.58 79.59 -4.21
N ARG A 26 2.51 78.93 -5.37
CA ARG A 26 1.27 78.69 -6.11
C ARG A 26 1.32 77.41 -6.97
N TRP A 27 0.13 76.97 -7.37
CA TRP A 27 -0.03 75.86 -8.32
C TRP A 27 0.25 76.34 -9.75
N THR A 28 1.28 75.78 -10.38
CA THR A 28 1.64 76.10 -11.78
C THR A 28 0.72 75.38 -12.77
N THR A 29 0.76 75.73 -14.06
CA THR A 29 -0.07 75.07 -15.09
C THR A 29 0.44 73.67 -15.45
N HIS A 30 1.64 73.28 -15.02
CA HIS A 30 2.22 71.98 -15.32
C HIS A 30 1.47 70.85 -14.61
N ARG A 31 0.93 69.92 -15.41
CA ARG A 31 0.24 68.71 -14.93
C ARG A 31 0.92 67.48 -15.53
N ARG A 32 1.02 66.42 -14.73
CA ARG A 32 1.44 65.09 -15.20
C ARG A 32 0.34 64.07 -14.90
N PRO A 33 -0.01 63.20 -15.85
CA PRO A 33 -0.93 62.11 -15.58
C PRO A 33 -0.36 61.18 -14.50
N SER A 34 -1.20 60.70 -13.58
CA SER A 34 -0.80 59.61 -12.70
C SER A 34 -0.65 58.36 -13.57
N GLY A 35 0.48 57.66 -13.48
CA GLY A 35 0.86 56.59 -14.40
C GLY A 35 -0.28 55.59 -14.65
N ALA A 36 -0.53 55.30 -15.93
CA ALA A 36 -1.48 54.27 -16.34
C ALA A 36 -1.12 52.93 -15.65
N PRO A 37 -2.11 52.09 -15.28
CA PRO A 37 -1.83 50.81 -14.67
C PRO A 37 -1.15 49.89 -15.70
N THR A 38 0.18 49.92 -15.76
CA THR A 38 1.00 48.91 -16.42
C THR A 38 1.05 47.67 -15.53
N GLY A 39 -0.06 46.93 -15.52
CA GLY A 39 -0.15 45.62 -14.89
C GLY A 39 -0.49 44.56 -15.93
N LEU A 40 0.22 43.43 -15.90
CA LEU A 40 -0.08 42.21 -16.67
C LEU A 40 -1.58 41.84 -16.68
N ALA A 41 -2.31 42.17 -15.60
CA ALA A 41 -3.74 42.00 -15.47
C ALA A 41 -4.59 42.73 -16.54
N ALA A 42 -4.19 43.93 -16.97
CA ALA A 42 -4.90 44.68 -18.02
C ALA A 42 -4.69 44.05 -19.40
N ARG A 43 -3.50 43.47 -19.64
CA ARG A 43 -3.17 42.77 -20.90
C ARG A 43 -3.91 41.44 -21.01
N LEU A 44 -4.04 40.71 -19.91
CA LEU A 44 -4.83 39.47 -19.84
C LEU A 44 -6.33 39.71 -20.05
N ARG A 45 -6.91 40.78 -19.45
CA ARG A 45 -8.33 41.11 -19.63
C ARG A 45 -8.69 41.51 -21.07
N ARG A 46 -7.80 42.22 -21.77
CA ARG A 46 -8.05 42.66 -23.15
C ARG A 46 -7.89 41.53 -24.17
N GLY A 47 -7.03 40.55 -23.89
CA GLY A 47 -6.90 39.34 -24.71
C GLY A 47 -8.12 38.41 -24.58
N TRP A 48 -8.69 38.28 -23.38
CA TRP A 48 -9.83 37.40 -23.14
C TRP A 48 -11.15 37.87 -23.77
N THR A 49 -11.41 39.18 -23.90
CA THR A 49 -12.66 39.68 -24.52
C THR A 49 -12.68 39.63 -26.05
N ALA A 50 -11.52 39.52 -26.70
CA ALA A 50 -11.39 39.46 -28.16
C ALA A 50 -11.63 38.07 -28.77
N LEU A 51 -11.70 37.03 -27.92
CA LEU A 51 -12.03 35.68 -28.35
C LEU A 51 -13.55 35.51 -28.54
N PRO A 52 -14.01 34.96 -29.69
CA PRO A 52 -15.43 34.69 -29.91
C PRO A 52 -15.96 33.75 -28.83
N ILE A 53 -17.21 33.96 -28.41
CA ILE A 53 -17.87 33.20 -27.33
C ILE A 53 -17.73 31.69 -27.55
N ALA A 54 -17.83 31.24 -28.81
CA ALA A 54 -17.64 29.85 -29.20
C ALA A 54 -16.29 29.26 -28.75
N LEU A 55 -15.17 30.00 -28.86
CA LEU A 55 -13.86 29.48 -28.45
C LEU A 55 -13.73 29.37 -26.93
N ARG A 56 -14.37 30.26 -26.17
CA ARG A 56 -14.38 30.18 -24.71
C ARG A 56 -15.18 28.98 -24.21
N VAL A 57 -16.33 28.72 -24.84
CA VAL A 57 -17.15 27.55 -24.52
C VAL A 57 -16.39 26.27 -24.87
N VAL A 58 -15.76 26.21 -26.05
CA VAL A 58 -14.93 25.06 -26.45
C VAL A 58 -13.76 24.82 -25.50
N LEU A 59 -13.07 25.88 -25.05
CA LEU A 59 -11.97 25.76 -24.10
C LEU A 59 -12.43 25.21 -22.74
N VAL A 60 -13.54 25.71 -22.21
CA VAL A 60 -14.11 25.22 -20.94
C VAL A 60 -14.58 23.77 -21.08
N LEU A 61 -15.23 23.43 -22.20
CA LEU A 61 -15.67 22.07 -22.48
C LEU A 61 -14.47 21.12 -22.60
N ALA A 62 -13.41 21.54 -23.30
CA ALA A 62 -12.19 20.75 -23.45
C ALA A 62 -11.48 20.53 -22.11
N ILE A 63 -11.41 21.55 -21.25
CA ILE A 63 -10.85 21.41 -19.89
C ILE A 63 -11.73 20.48 -19.04
N ALA A 64 -13.06 20.62 -19.10
CA ALA A 64 -13.97 19.74 -18.38
C ALA A 64 -13.83 18.28 -18.84
N VAL A 65 -13.76 18.04 -20.15
CA VAL A 65 -13.52 16.71 -20.73
C VAL A 65 -12.14 16.18 -20.33
N ALA A 66 -11.11 17.01 -20.32
CA ALA A 66 -9.78 16.62 -19.87
C ALA A 66 -9.76 16.25 -18.38
N LEU A 67 -10.44 17.01 -17.52
CA LEU A 67 -10.56 16.70 -16.09
C LEU A 67 -11.38 15.44 -15.86
N VAL A 68 -12.47 15.23 -16.61
CA VAL A 68 -13.25 13.99 -16.58
C VAL A 68 -12.41 12.82 -17.07
N ALA A 69 -11.62 12.97 -18.13
CA ALA A 69 -10.73 11.93 -18.63
C ALA A 69 -9.59 11.62 -17.64
N VAL A 70 -9.01 12.63 -16.98
CA VAL A 70 -7.98 12.45 -15.94
C VAL A 70 -8.59 11.78 -14.70
N GLY A 71 -9.76 12.22 -14.25
CA GLY A 71 -10.48 11.59 -13.15
C GLY A 71 -10.90 10.16 -13.47
N PHE A 72 -11.37 9.91 -14.69
CA PHE A 72 -11.74 8.59 -15.17
C PHE A 72 -10.53 7.68 -15.32
N THR A 73 -9.38 8.16 -15.82
CA THR A 73 -8.15 7.33 -15.91
C THR A 73 -7.58 7.00 -14.52
N ALA A 74 -7.59 7.95 -13.59
CA ALA A 74 -7.18 7.71 -12.19
C ALA A 74 -8.16 6.78 -11.43
N PHE A 75 -9.45 6.82 -11.76
CA PHE A 75 -10.47 5.95 -11.18
C PHE A 75 -10.55 4.57 -11.87
N ALA A 76 -10.32 4.52 -13.18
CA ALA A 76 -10.35 3.31 -13.99
C ALA A 76 -9.06 2.50 -13.89
N SER A 77 -7.95 3.09 -13.42
CA SER A 77 -6.87 2.34 -12.80
C SER A 77 -7.38 1.71 -11.50
N SER A 78 -8.20 0.69 -11.66
CA SER A 78 -8.62 -0.19 -10.60
C SER A 78 -7.35 -0.89 -10.07
N PRO A 79 -7.19 -1.08 -8.75
CA PRO A 79 -6.14 -1.92 -8.13
C PRO A 79 -6.15 -3.41 -8.56
N ARG A 80 -6.87 -3.76 -9.63
CA ARG A 80 -7.42 -5.10 -9.90
C ARG A 80 -6.45 -6.09 -10.54
N ASP A 81 -5.29 -5.68 -11.03
CA ASP A 81 -4.32 -6.59 -11.69
C ASP A 81 -2.99 -6.77 -10.94
N ASP A 82 -2.96 -6.55 -9.62
CA ASP A 82 -1.76 -6.87 -8.83
C ASP A 82 -1.48 -8.39 -8.77
N TRP A 83 -2.49 -9.22 -9.03
CA TRP A 83 -2.37 -10.67 -9.10
C TRP A 83 -1.70 -11.18 -10.38
N ALA A 84 -1.58 -10.36 -11.43
CA ALA A 84 -0.90 -10.76 -12.67
C ALA A 84 0.61 -11.03 -12.46
N ARG A 85 1.19 -10.46 -11.39
CA ARG A 85 2.60 -10.64 -11.01
C ARG A 85 2.80 -11.77 -9.99
N LEU A 86 1.72 -12.45 -9.58
CA LEU A 86 1.81 -13.54 -8.64
C LEU A 86 2.63 -14.69 -9.25
N PRO A 87 3.70 -15.15 -8.59
CA PRO A 87 4.43 -16.33 -9.05
C PRO A 87 3.51 -17.55 -9.01
N ASN A 88 3.63 -18.48 -9.96
CA ASN A 88 2.85 -19.73 -9.92
C ASN A 88 3.44 -20.76 -8.94
N ARG A 89 4.71 -20.59 -8.58
CA ARG A 89 5.47 -21.51 -7.71
C ARG A 89 6.56 -20.75 -6.96
N LEU A 90 6.80 -21.14 -5.71
CA LEU A 90 7.95 -20.72 -4.92
C LEU A 90 8.97 -21.87 -4.84
N SER A 91 10.25 -21.51 -4.94
CA SER A 91 11.38 -22.41 -4.74
C SER A 91 11.91 -22.28 -3.32
N CYS A 92 12.13 -23.40 -2.64
CA CYS A 92 12.55 -23.41 -1.25
C CYS A 92 14.06 -23.61 -1.13
N ARG A 93 14.69 -22.83 -0.23
CA ARG A 93 16.08 -23.01 0.17
C ARG A 93 16.14 -23.30 1.66
N THR A 94 16.98 -24.25 2.04
CA THR A 94 17.24 -24.55 3.44
C THR A 94 18.33 -23.60 3.95
N GLU A 95 18.08 -22.94 5.07
CA GLU A 95 19.04 -22.07 5.73
C GLU A 95 20.13 -22.87 6.47
N SER A 96 21.07 -22.17 7.10
CA SER A 96 22.09 -22.80 7.93
C SER A 96 21.48 -23.48 9.15
N GLY A 97 21.87 -24.73 9.41
CA GLY A 97 21.46 -25.47 10.60
C GLY A 97 21.39 -26.98 10.36
N PRO A 98 20.83 -27.75 11.31
CA PRO A 98 20.60 -29.18 11.15
C PRO A 98 19.68 -29.47 9.96
N VAL A 99 20.13 -30.32 9.04
CA VAL A 99 19.39 -30.63 7.81
C VAL A 99 18.05 -31.33 8.15
N PRO A 100 16.90 -30.84 7.65
CA PRO A 100 15.61 -31.49 7.86
C PRO A 100 15.54 -32.85 7.16
N PRO A 101 14.92 -33.89 7.76
CA PRO A 101 14.66 -35.15 7.08
C PRO A 101 13.62 -34.98 5.94
N PRO A 102 13.64 -35.85 4.91
CA PRO A 102 12.83 -35.69 3.69
C PRO A 102 11.32 -35.48 3.91
N LYS A 103 10.72 -36.19 4.87
CA LYS A 103 9.31 -36.04 5.28
C LYS A 103 8.89 -34.66 5.80
N ILE A 104 9.85 -33.77 6.11
CA ILE A 104 9.59 -32.36 6.44
C ILE A 104 10.35 -31.40 5.51
N THR A 105 10.95 -31.91 4.43
CA THR A 105 11.59 -31.11 3.39
C THR A 105 10.54 -30.68 2.37
N VAL A 106 10.45 -29.39 2.10
CA VAL A 106 9.52 -28.82 1.12
C VAL A 106 10.11 -29.01 -0.27
N SER A 107 9.35 -29.64 -1.17
CA SER A 107 9.73 -29.82 -2.57
C SER A 107 9.37 -28.60 -3.41
N SER A 108 8.18 -28.05 -3.20
CA SER A 108 7.71 -26.83 -3.87
C SER A 108 6.49 -26.25 -3.16
N VAL A 109 6.23 -24.97 -3.40
CA VAL A 109 4.96 -24.34 -2.99
C VAL A 109 4.26 -23.85 -4.24
N ASP A 110 3.13 -24.46 -4.60
CA ASP A 110 2.29 -23.93 -5.68
C ASP A 110 1.49 -22.74 -5.14
N VAL A 111 1.39 -21.68 -5.92
CA VAL A 111 0.74 -20.44 -5.53
C VAL A 111 -0.39 -20.16 -6.51
N LYS A 112 -1.58 -19.87 -5.98
CA LYS A 112 -2.77 -19.57 -6.79
C LYS A 112 -3.58 -18.43 -6.18
N HIS A 113 -4.38 -17.83 -7.04
CA HIS A 113 -5.41 -16.88 -6.68
C HIS A 113 -6.77 -17.44 -7.09
N PRO A 114 -7.47 -18.20 -6.21
CA PRO A 114 -8.73 -18.84 -6.59
C PRO A 114 -9.88 -17.85 -6.79
N ARG A 115 -9.93 -16.76 -5.99
CA ARG A 115 -10.96 -15.71 -6.07
C ARG A 115 -10.67 -14.52 -5.14
N GLY A 116 -11.22 -13.36 -5.47
CA GLY A 116 -11.33 -12.20 -4.56
C GLY A 116 -10.00 -11.66 -4.07
N SER A 117 -9.75 -11.77 -2.76
CA SER A 117 -8.50 -11.43 -2.07
C SER A 117 -7.79 -12.67 -1.51
N VAL A 118 -8.17 -13.87 -1.95
CA VAL A 118 -7.67 -15.13 -1.38
C VAL A 118 -6.34 -15.50 -2.04
N LEU A 119 -5.32 -15.67 -1.21
CA LEU A 119 -4.06 -16.29 -1.57
C LEU A 119 -4.12 -17.78 -1.19
N GLN A 120 -3.89 -18.65 -2.17
CA GLN A 120 -3.77 -20.09 -1.96
C GLN A 120 -2.31 -20.49 -2.06
N LEU A 121 -1.79 -21.16 -1.03
CA LEU A 121 -0.48 -21.78 -1.00
C LEU A 121 -0.65 -23.29 -0.79
N ALA A 122 -0.19 -24.10 -1.75
CA ALA A 122 -0.14 -25.55 -1.61
C ALA A 122 1.31 -25.99 -1.42
N VAL A 123 1.68 -26.26 -0.18
CA VAL A 123 3.03 -26.68 0.23
C VAL A 123 3.14 -28.18 0.01
N ARG A 124 3.98 -28.58 -0.95
CA ARG A 124 4.27 -29.99 -1.23
C ARG A 124 5.57 -30.40 -0.56
N PHE A 125 5.55 -31.55 0.08
CA PHE A 125 6.71 -32.14 0.73
C PHE A 125 7.39 -33.16 -0.19
N ALA A 126 8.64 -33.52 0.10
CA ALA A 126 9.38 -34.52 -0.66
C ALA A 126 8.90 -35.95 -0.39
N GLU A 127 8.36 -36.18 0.81
CA GLU A 127 7.76 -37.45 1.25
C GLU A 127 6.48 -37.16 2.04
N PRO A 128 5.62 -38.19 2.26
CA PRO A 128 4.47 -38.05 3.14
C PRO A 128 4.85 -37.50 4.52
N LEU A 129 4.04 -36.56 4.99
CA LEU A 129 4.20 -35.87 6.26
C LEU A 129 4.20 -36.85 7.43
N PRO A 130 4.93 -36.53 8.51
CA PRO A 130 4.81 -37.27 9.75
C PRO A 130 3.39 -37.16 10.32
N PRO A 131 3.00 -38.08 11.21
CA PRO A 131 1.74 -37.98 11.94
C PRO A 131 1.62 -36.62 12.66
N VAL A 132 0.38 -36.13 12.77
CA VAL A 132 0.08 -34.90 13.51
C VAL A 132 0.62 -34.98 14.95
N PRO A 133 1.23 -33.90 15.47
CA PRO A 133 1.80 -33.94 16.79
C PRO A 133 0.72 -34.05 17.87
N ILE A 134 1.02 -34.79 18.93
CA ILE A 134 0.09 -35.02 20.03
C ILE A 134 0.27 -33.94 21.09
N GLY A 135 -0.83 -33.49 21.70
CA GLY A 135 -0.82 -32.50 22.77
C GLY A 135 -1.42 -31.17 22.35
N THR A 136 -1.16 -30.14 23.16
CA THR A 136 -1.73 -28.80 22.99
C THR A 136 -0.65 -27.75 23.20
N ARG A 137 -0.97 -26.47 22.95
CA ARG A 137 -0.08 -25.36 23.34
C ARG A 137 0.21 -25.36 24.86
N ALA A 138 -0.74 -25.78 25.69
CA ALA A 138 -0.58 -25.82 27.14
C ALA A 138 0.30 -27.00 27.60
N THR A 139 0.11 -28.17 27.01
CA THR A 139 0.84 -29.41 27.37
C THR A 139 2.12 -29.62 26.57
N ARG A 140 2.41 -28.73 25.61
CA ARG A 140 3.40 -28.84 24.53
C ARG A 140 3.12 -30.00 23.58
N PHE A 141 3.42 -29.74 22.31
CA PHE A 141 3.28 -30.73 21.24
C PHE A 141 4.46 -31.71 21.25
N VAL A 142 4.18 -33.00 21.11
CA VAL A 142 5.15 -34.10 20.97
C VAL A 142 5.15 -34.60 19.53
N GLY A 143 6.33 -34.83 18.96
CA GLY A 143 6.53 -35.20 17.55
C GLY A 143 7.07 -34.05 16.72
N TYR A 144 6.81 -34.08 15.41
CA TYR A 144 7.20 -33.00 14.50
C TYR A 144 6.22 -31.83 14.61
N VAL A 145 6.73 -30.68 15.05
CA VAL A 145 5.98 -29.44 15.13
C VAL A 145 6.42 -28.56 13.96
N LEU A 146 5.49 -28.37 13.02
CA LEU A 146 5.71 -27.54 11.83
C LEU A 146 5.01 -26.18 12.04
N THR A 147 5.80 -25.11 11.96
CA THR A 147 5.30 -23.74 12.03
C THR A 147 5.62 -23.03 10.74
N TYR A 148 4.61 -22.45 10.11
CA TYR A 148 4.72 -21.72 8.85
C TYR A 148 4.55 -20.24 9.13
N SER A 149 5.44 -19.41 8.61
CA SER A 149 5.30 -17.96 8.59
C SER A 149 5.11 -17.51 7.16
N VAL A 150 4.01 -16.81 6.89
CA VAL A 150 3.69 -16.26 5.58
C VAL A 150 3.90 -14.75 5.63
N ALA A 151 4.71 -14.27 4.70
CA ALA A 151 5.03 -12.86 4.52
C ALA A 151 4.55 -12.37 3.17
N ASN A 152 4.22 -11.08 3.12
CA ASN A 152 4.00 -10.35 1.87
C ASN A 152 5.04 -9.25 1.78
N ASN A 153 5.79 -9.18 0.68
CA ASN A 153 6.87 -8.20 0.48
C ASN A 153 7.87 -8.18 1.67
N GLY A 154 8.22 -9.36 2.19
CA GLY A 154 9.15 -9.52 3.31
C GLY A 154 8.56 -9.20 4.70
N THR A 155 7.31 -8.76 4.80
CA THR A 155 6.64 -8.49 6.08
C THR A 155 5.72 -9.65 6.47
N PRO A 156 5.99 -10.39 7.55
CA PRO A 156 5.10 -11.44 8.04
C PRO A 156 3.70 -10.89 8.35
N PHE A 157 2.67 -11.63 7.94
CA PHE A 157 1.28 -11.29 8.26
C PHE A 157 0.51 -12.46 8.88
N ALA A 158 0.92 -13.71 8.63
CA ALA A 158 0.30 -14.89 9.19
C ALA A 158 1.33 -15.89 9.71
N GLU A 159 1.05 -16.47 10.85
CA GLU A 159 1.73 -17.64 11.40
C GLU A 159 0.73 -18.78 11.54
N LEU A 160 1.14 -19.97 11.07
CA LEU A 160 0.34 -21.17 11.10
C LEU A 160 1.08 -22.25 11.89
N GLY A 161 0.37 -22.93 12.78
CA GLY A 161 0.92 -24.02 13.58
C GLY A 161 -0.10 -25.13 13.79
N PRO A 162 0.30 -26.25 14.42
CA PRO A 162 -0.60 -27.38 14.62
C PRO A 162 -1.80 -27.02 15.48
N GLU A 163 -2.96 -27.51 15.07
CA GLU A 163 -4.18 -27.54 15.88
C GLU A 163 -4.30 -28.93 16.54
N PRO A 164 -4.59 -29.01 17.85
CA PRO A 164 -4.62 -30.28 18.57
C PRO A 164 -5.56 -31.30 17.92
N GLU A 165 -5.03 -32.50 17.68
CA GLU A 165 -5.81 -33.67 17.23
C GLU A 165 -6.57 -33.48 15.91
N THR A 166 -6.18 -32.50 15.09
CA THR A 166 -6.79 -32.28 13.77
C THR A 166 -5.74 -32.19 12.67
N ASN A 167 -6.19 -32.32 11.42
CA ASN A 167 -5.37 -32.04 10.24
C ASN A 167 -5.31 -30.55 9.89
N ASP A 168 -6.00 -29.70 10.66
CA ASP A 168 -6.06 -28.27 10.41
C ASP A 168 -4.90 -27.56 11.13
N LEU A 169 -4.56 -26.37 10.64
CA LEU A 169 -3.50 -25.54 11.21
C LEU A 169 -4.13 -24.26 11.77
N ALA A 170 -3.84 -23.95 13.02
CA ALA A 170 -4.26 -22.71 13.65
C ALA A 170 -3.58 -21.51 12.98
N ILE A 171 -4.36 -20.57 12.47
CA ILE A 171 -3.86 -19.34 11.82
C ILE A 171 -3.85 -18.19 12.83
N THR A 172 -2.74 -17.48 12.92
CA THR A 172 -2.54 -16.32 13.79
C THR A 172 -2.04 -15.15 12.97
N SER A 173 -2.67 -13.99 13.07
CA SER A 173 -2.17 -12.76 12.44
C SER A 173 -1.01 -12.17 13.25
N THR A 174 0.09 -11.87 12.58
CA THR A 174 1.23 -11.17 13.20
C THR A 174 1.03 -9.65 13.23
N ARG A 175 -0.05 -9.15 12.62
CA ARG A 175 -0.36 -7.72 12.52
C ARG A 175 -1.40 -7.24 13.54
N ALA A 176 -2.06 -8.17 14.22
CA ALA A 176 -3.08 -7.83 15.22
C ALA A 176 -2.46 -7.05 16.39
N ALA A 177 -3.17 -6.00 16.83
CA ALA A 177 -2.71 -5.11 17.88
C ALA A 177 -2.63 -5.76 19.28
N SER A 178 -3.27 -6.91 19.49
CA SER A 178 -3.30 -7.59 20.80
C SER A 178 -3.07 -9.12 20.70
N PRO A 179 -2.25 -9.71 21.60
CA PRO A 179 -1.84 -11.13 21.55
C PRO A 179 -2.96 -12.19 21.67
N GLY A 180 -4.18 -11.79 22.05
CA GLY A 180 -5.34 -12.68 22.24
C GLY A 180 -6.40 -12.62 21.13
N GLU A 181 -6.40 -11.55 20.33
CA GLU A 181 -7.34 -11.36 19.20
C GLU A 181 -6.73 -11.73 17.85
N ASN A 182 -5.46 -12.14 17.87
CA ASN A 182 -4.69 -12.46 16.69
C ASN A 182 -5.07 -13.81 16.04
N ARG A 183 -5.71 -14.71 16.78
CA ARG A 183 -6.11 -16.01 16.24
C ARG A 183 -7.27 -15.86 15.26
N MET A 184 -7.04 -16.24 14.02
CA MET A 184 -8.04 -16.14 12.97
C MET A 184 -9.06 -17.27 13.09
N ARG A 185 -10.33 -16.90 13.03
CA ARG A 185 -11.43 -17.85 12.89
C ARG A 185 -11.40 -18.51 11.52
N PHE A 186 -11.50 -19.84 11.49
CA PHE A 186 -11.63 -20.62 10.27
C PHE A 186 -12.91 -20.28 9.51
N ASP A 187 -12.77 -20.10 8.20
CA ASP A 187 -13.87 -19.99 7.26
C ASP A 187 -13.47 -20.59 5.89
N ARG A 188 -14.32 -20.43 4.88
CA ARG A 188 -14.11 -20.98 3.54
C ARG A 188 -12.87 -20.40 2.82
N ASP A 189 -12.46 -19.19 3.17
CA ASP A 189 -11.45 -18.38 2.50
C ASP A 189 -10.19 -18.16 3.36
N THR A 190 -10.28 -18.41 4.66
CA THR A 190 -9.18 -18.38 5.64
C THR A 190 -9.15 -19.68 6.41
N ASN A 191 -8.42 -20.67 5.90
CA ASN A 191 -8.20 -21.96 6.53
C ASN A 191 -6.89 -22.59 6.04
N ALA A 192 -6.34 -23.50 6.82
CA ALA A 192 -5.16 -24.23 6.42
C ALA A 192 -5.24 -25.65 6.97
N ARG A 193 -4.89 -26.63 6.13
CA ARG A 193 -5.01 -28.04 6.49
C ARG A 193 -4.15 -28.96 5.63
N ILE A 194 -3.88 -30.14 6.17
CA ILE A 194 -3.29 -31.25 5.43
C ILE A 194 -4.39 -31.83 4.51
N THR A 195 -4.24 -31.66 3.20
CA THR A 195 -5.23 -32.09 2.18
C THR A 195 -4.83 -33.38 1.48
N ALA A 196 -3.54 -33.70 1.47
CA ALA A 196 -3.00 -34.97 0.98
C ALA A 196 -1.84 -35.42 1.89
N PRO A 197 -1.37 -36.68 1.81
CA PRO A 197 -0.29 -37.18 2.66
C PRO A 197 0.98 -36.33 2.64
N ASP A 198 1.27 -35.65 1.53
CA ASP A 198 2.46 -34.82 1.29
C ASP A 198 2.12 -33.34 1.08
N THR A 199 0.88 -32.91 1.31
CA THR A 199 0.42 -31.57 0.92
C THR A 199 -0.32 -30.86 2.04
N VAL A 200 0.17 -29.66 2.38
CA VAL A 200 -0.55 -28.70 3.23
C VAL A 200 -1.08 -27.58 2.35
N GLU A 201 -2.40 -27.40 2.36
CA GLU A 201 -3.05 -26.30 1.66
C GLU A 201 -3.39 -25.19 2.65
N MET A 202 -3.14 -23.95 2.24
CA MET A 202 -3.44 -22.74 2.99
C MET A 202 -4.23 -21.80 2.09
N LEU A 203 -5.42 -21.42 2.53
CA LEU A 203 -6.24 -20.36 1.97
C LEU A 203 -6.20 -19.19 2.94
N LEU A 204 -5.77 -18.02 2.47
CA LEU A 204 -5.60 -16.83 3.28
C LEU A 204 -6.32 -15.66 2.60
N ASP A 205 -7.44 -15.21 3.17
CA ASP A 205 -8.08 -13.98 2.74
C ASP A 205 -7.26 -12.77 3.19
N LEU A 206 -6.54 -12.17 2.25
CA LEU A 206 -5.62 -11.06 2.50
C LEU A 206 -6.30 -9.82 3.07
N SER A 207 -7.60 -9.64 2.85
CA SER A 207 -8.37 -8.52 3.42
C SER A 207 -8.43 -8.60 4.95
N ARG A 208 -8.44 -9.81 5.51
CA ARG A 208 -8.43 -10.06 6.96
C ARG A 208 -7.07 -9.80 7.62
N PHE A 209 -6.04 -9.58 6.81
CA PHE A 209 -4.68 -9.26 7.24
C PHE A 209 -4.25 -7.83 6.87
N ASP A 210 -5.21 -6.98 6.47
CA ASP A 210 -4.98 -5.61 6.01
C ASP A 210 -4.04 -5.55 4.78
N ILE A 211 -4.23 -6.48 3.84
CA ILE A 211 -3.51 -6.60 2.56
C ILE A 211 -4.55 -6.63 1.42
N ALA A 212 -5.45 -5.66 1.36
CA ALA A 212 -6.46 -5.56 0.30
C ALA A 212 -5.96 -4.79 -0.94
N ASP A 213 -5.07 -3.81 -0.74
CA ASP A 213 -4.67 -2.83 -1.76
C ASP A 213 -3.14 -2.74 -1.95
N GLN A 214 -2.44 -3.86 -1.78
CA GLN A 214 -0.99 -3.92 -1.92
C GLN A 214 -0.59 -5.03 -2.91
N PRO A 215 0.48 -4.83 -3.70
CA PRO A 215 1.06 -5.89 -4.51
C PRO A 215 1.38 -7.12 -3.68
N VAL A 216 1.05 -8.30 -4.21
CA VAL A 216 1.21 -9.58 -3.50
C VAL A 216 2.45 -10.30 -4.02
N SER A 217 3.50 -10.32 -3.19
CA SER A 217 4.71 -11.13 -3.39
C SER A 217 4.87 -12.04 -2.17
N PRO A 218 4.31 -13.26 -2.22
CA PRO A 218 4.29 -14.15 -1.07
C PRO A 218 5.66 -14.78 -0.82
N GLU A 219 5.98 -14.90 0.44
CA GLU A 219 7.12 -15.66 0.94
C GLU A 219 6.63 -16.59 2.05
N LEU A 220 7.08 -17.84 2.03
CA LEU A 220 6.75 -18.83 3.05
C LEU A 220 8.03 -19.28 3.75
N THR A 221 8.06 -19.21 5.07
CA THR A 221 9.13 -19.80 5.88
C THR A 221 8.57 -20.97 6.70
N LEU A 222 9.10 -22.17 6.49
CA LEU A 222 8.81 -23.34 7.31
C LEU A 222 9.89 -23.49 8.39
N ARG A 223 9.46 -23.52 9.65
CA ARG A 223 10.28 -23.89 10.81
C ARG A 223 9.79 -25.22 11.34
N ALA A 224 10.71 -26.13 11.63
CA ALA A 224 10.39 -27.45 12.13
C ALA A 224 11.20 -27.77 13.38
N VAL A 225 10.52 -28.34 14.38
CA VAL A 225 11.12 -28.82 15.62
C VAL A 225 10.64 -30.24 15.87
N PHE A 226 11.52 -31.10 16.36
CA PHE A 226 11.15 -32.41 16.87
C PHE A 226 11.21 -32.43 18.40
N ASN A 227 10.05 -32.63 19.02
CA ASN A 227 9.89 -32.68 20.46
C ASN A 227 9.70 -34.11 20.94
N THR A 228 10.44 -34.51 21.97
CA THR A 228 10.19 -35.74 22.71
C THR A 228 9.42 -35.44 24.00
N PRO A 229 8.74 -36.42 24.62
CA PRO A 229 8.05 -36.21 25.90
C PRO A 229 8.95 -35.66 27.01
N SER A 230 10.27 -35.94 26.95
CA SER A 230 11.22 -35.67 28.03
C SER A 230 12.09 -34.43 27.81
N THR A 231 12.30 -33.99 26.57
CA THR A 231 13.17 -32.85 26.20
C THR A 231 12.78 -32.24 24.85
N THR A 232 13.09 -30.95 24.65
CA THR A 232 13.20 -30.34 23.31
C THR A 232 14.49 -30.82 22.68
N THR A 233 14.47 -31.56 21.57
CA THR A 233 15.71 -32.26 21.17
C THR A 233 16.31 -31.78 19.85
N VAL A 234 15.52 -31.37 18.84
CA VAL A 234 16.13 -30.89 17.58
C VAL A 234 15.31 -29.76 16.94
N GLN A 235 15.95 -28.62 16.70
CA GLN A 235 15.46 -27.57 15.80
C GLN A 235 16.16 -27.72 14.46
N PHE A 236 15.39 -27.90 13.39
CA PHE A 236 15.94 -28.03 12.04
C PHE A 236 16.16 -26.65 11.41
N ALA A 237 17.04 -26.63 10.41
CA ALA A 237 17.25 -25.47 9.57
C ALA A 237 15.92 -25.00 8.95
N PRO A 238 15.57 -23.70 9.06
CA PRO A 238 14.40 -23.15 8.39
C PRO A 238 14.47 -23.34 6.88
N GLN A 239 13.32 -23.50 6.25
CA GLN A 239 13.20 -23.56 4.80
C GLN A 239 12.43 -22.33 4.33
N VAL A 240 13.07 -21.49 3.52
CA VAL A 240 12.52 -20.23 3.02
C VAL A 240 12.18 -20.40 1.54
N CYS A 241 10.91 -20.21 1.21
CA CYS A 241 10.36 -20.36 -0.13
C CYS A 241 9.97 -18.99 -0.70
N ARG A 242 10.57 -18.63 -1.84
CA ARG A 242 10.36 -17.37 -2.56
C ARG A 242 10.27 -17.65 -4.07
N ALA A 243 9.77 -16.67 -4.82
CA ALA A 243 9.74 -16.72 -6.29
C ALA A 243 11.15 -16.81 -6.90
#